data_AF-A0A0J9V0Y6-F1
#
_entry.id   AF-A0A0J9V0Y6-F1
#
_cell.length_a   1.000
_cell.length_b   1.000
_cell.length_c   1.000
_cell.angle_alpha   90.00
_cell.angle_beta   90.00
_cell.angle_gamma   90.00
#
_symmetry.space_group_name_H-M   'P 1'
#
loop_
_entity.id
_entity.type
_entity.pdbx_description
1 polymer ?
#
loop_
_entity_poly.entity_id
_entity_poly.type
_entity_poly.pdbx_seq_one_letter_code
_entity_poly.pdbx_strand_id
1 'polypeptide(L)'
;MTGISREWLSNITAINLVTAVLVRQDFVINVLYTIACSVPKSWPLFIRARCAKIYHLGGVHSGAAVGAGAWLLVANIADIVCMVSGSFSNWGKQSIISKVISWALSAFFAVMIGLAWPSMRKRHHDLFERTHRFIDWTMLVFFWVQVIITSKDNAATGTSLGQACARSPPFWLLAVATVSVASSWFFLRKVLVQAEKLSDHAIRLHFGYTVPVNGSFARLSYNPLVEWHSFATIPAPEAVNGRPKGYSLIVSNAGDWTKSTIQDGPPHMWIRGIPTCGAMRIATLFNPALTSIQVSQVWGSNLIT
;
A
#
# COMPACT_ATOMS: atom_id res chain seq x y z
N MET A 1 23.10 25.68 -17.64
CA MET A 1 22.28 24.52 -17.25
C MET A 1 20.92 25.05 -16.82
N THR A 2 19.86 24.77 -17.58
CA THR A 2 18.49 25.06 -17.16
C THR A 2 18.17 24.19 -15.95
N GLY A 3 18.31 24.74 -14.75
CA GLY A 3 18.08 24.02 -13.50
C GLY A 3 16.66 23.45 -13.44
N ILE A 4 16.49 22.32 -12.76
CA ILE A 4 15.17 21.75 -12.48
C ILE A 4 14.34 22.80 -11.74
N SER A 5 13.14 23.13 -12.24
CA SER A 5 12.25 24.08 -11.58
C SER A 5 11.60 23.49 -10.33
N ARG A 6 11.15 24.34 -9.41
CA ARG A 6 10.39 23.89 -8.21
C ARG A 6 9.15 23.08 -8.58
N GLU A 7 8.46 23.47 -9.66
CA GLU A 7 7.28 22.77 -10.15
C GLU A 7 7.61 21.31 -10.52
N TRP A 8 8.73 21.09 -11.22
CA TRP A 8 9.19 19.74 -11.55
C TRP A 8 9.50 18.91 -10.31
N LEU A 9 10.16 19.48 -9.30
CA LEU A 9 10.38 18.76 -8.04
C LEU A 9 9.07 18.39 -7.36
N SER A 10 8.09 19.29 -7.34
CA SER A 10 6.77 19.00 -6.78
C SER A 10 6.04 17.89 -7.55
N ASN A 11 6.13 17.88 -8.89
CA ASN A 11 5.55 16.84 -9.72
C ASN A 11 6.20 15.48 -9.45
N ILE A 12 7.54 15.43 -9.39
CA ILE A 12 8.28 14.20 -9.11
C ILE A 12 7.96 13.66 -7.71
N THR A 13 7.87 14.51 -6.70
CA THR A 13 7.41 14.13 -5.35
C THR A 13 6.01 13.53 -5.39
N ALA A 14 5.07 14.18 -6.08
CA ALA A 14 3.69 13.70 -6.17
C ALA A 14 3.56 12.37 -6.94
N ILE A 15 4.33 12.19 -8.02
CA ILE A 15 4.38 10.93 -8.79
C ILE A 15 4.89 9.78 -7.93
N ASN A 16 5.96 10.03 -7.17
CA ASN A 16 6.51 9.03 -6.24
C ASN A 16 5.50 8.70 -5.12
N LEU A 17 4.84 9.71 -4.55
CA LEU A 17 3.83 9.52 -3.51
C LEU A 17 2.65 8.68 -4.01
N VAL A 18 2.07 9.02 -5.17
CA VAL A 18 0.93 8.26 -5.73
C VAL A 18 1.36 6.85 -6.12
N THR A 19 2.58 6.66 -6.63
CA THR A 19 3.12 5.33 -6.92
C THR A 19 3.21 4.50 -5.65
N ALA A 20 3.75 5.05 -4.56
CA ALA A 20 3.84 4.37 -3.27
C ALA A 20 2.46 3.91 -2.77
N VAL A 21 1.42 4.74 -2.96
CA VAL A 21 0.05 4.42 -2.56
C VAL A 21 -0.59 3.37 -3.48
N LEU A 22 -0.53 3.55 -4.80
CA LEU A 22 -1.24 2.71 -5.76
C LEU A 22 -0.75 1.26 -5.74
N VAL A 23 0.56 1.02 -5.60
CA VAL A 23 1.10 -0.35 -5.56
C VAL A 23 0.70 -1.14 -4.30
N ARG A 24 0.03 -0.49 -3.34
CA ARG A 24 -0.56 -1.12 -2.15
C ARG A 24 -2.09 -1.25 -2.23
N GLN A 25 -2.72 -0.76 -3.30
CA GLN A 25 -4.17 -0.78 -3.49
C GLN A 25 -4.62 -2.15 -4.04
N ASP A 26 -5.68 -2.73 -3.46
CA ASP A 26 -6.09 -4.11 -3.74
C ASP A 26 -6.43 -4.40 -5.22
N PHE A 27 -7.15 -3.50 -5.91
CA PHE A 27 -7.42 -3.62 -7.35
C PHE A 27 -6.15 -3.49 -8.18
N VAL A 28 -5.28 -2.52 -7.87
CA VAL A 28 -4.02 -2.34 -8.59
C VAL A 28 -3.15 -3.58 -8.45
N ILE A 29 -3.00 -4.11 -7.24
CA ILE A 29 -2.28 -5.37 -7.00
C ILE A 29 -2.90 -6.50 -7.81
N ASN A 30 -4.22 -6.67 -7.79
CA ASN A 30 -4.91 -7.73 -8.54
C ASN A 30 -4.70 -7.60 -10.05
N VAL A 31 -4.76 -6.39 -10.61
CA VAL A 31 -4.49 -6.13 -12.03
C VAL A 31 -3.05 -6.49 -12.37
N LEU A 32 -2.08 -6.01 -11.58
CA LEU A 32 -0.66 -6.30 -11.80
C LEU A 32 -0.35 -7.79 -11.73
N TYR A 33 -0.90 -8.50 -10.74
CA TYR A 33 -0.76 -9.95 -10.62
C TYR A 33 -1.47 -10.68 -11.76
N THR A 34 -2.63 -10.21 -12.20
CA THR A 34 -3.34 -10.82 -13.34
C THR A 34 -2.48 -10.72 -14.59
N ILE A 35 -1.99 -9.53 -14.94
CA ILE A 35 -1.12 -9.31 -16.10
C ILE A 35 0.14 -10.17 -16.00
N ALA A 36 0.86 -10.11 -14.87
CA ALA A 36 2.10 -10.84 -14.69
C ALA A 36 1.91 -12.37 -14.66
N CYS A 37 0.79 -12.86 -14.11
CA CYS A 37 0.52 -14.29 -13.99
C CYS A 37 -0.27 -14.88 -15.17
N SER A 38 -0.64 -14.08 -16.18
CA SER A 38 -1.35 -14.53 -17.38
C SER A 38 -0.42 -14.96 -18.53
N VAL A 39 0.90 -14.94 -18.34
CA VAL A 39 1.83 -15.37 -19.39
C VAL A 39 1.74 -16.89 -19.65
N PRO A 40 1.77 -17.35 -20.91
CA PRO A 40 1.65 -18.77 -21.25
C PRO A 40 2.74 -19.63 -20.61
N LYS A 41 2.38 -20.83 -20.15
CA LYS A 41 3.35 -21.82 -19.64
C LYS A 41 4.35 -22.29 -20.70
N SER A 42 4.02 -22.14 -21.99
CA SER A 42 4.89 -22.43 -23.12
C SER A 42 6.02 -21.41 -23.30
N TRP A 43 5.95 -20.24 -22.65
CA TRP A 43 7.01 -19.24 -22.77
C TRP A 43 8.31 -19.68 -22.08
N PRO A 44 9.47 -19.20 -22.58
CA PRO A 44 10.76 -19.47 -21.96
C PRO A 44 10.77 -19.18 -20.45
N LEU A 45 11.46 -20.05 -19.69
CA LEU A 45 11.48 -19.97 -18.23
C LEU A 45 11.97 -18.61 -17.72
N PHE A 46 12.93 -17.97 -18.41
CA PHE A 46 13.45 -16.67 -18.00
C PHE A 46 12.39 -15.56 -18.02
N ILE A 47 11.43 -15.59 -18.96
CA ILE A 47 10.35 -14.61 -19.02
C ILE A 47 9.39 -14.84 -17.85
N ARG A 48 8.96 -16.10 -17.66
CA ARG A 48 8.09 -16.48 -16.53
C ARG A 48 8.72 -16.17 -15.17
N ALA A 49 10.03 -16.40 -15.02
CA ALA A 49 10.78 -16.05 -13.82
C ALA A 49 10.87 -14.53 -13.60
N ARG A 50 10.90 -13.71 -14.66
CA ARG A 50 10.82 -12.24 -14.53
C ARG A 50 9.42 -11.79 -14.14
N CYS A 51 8.38 -12.34 -14.75
CA CYS A 51 6.98 -12.07 -14.37
C CYS A 51 6.69 -12.49 -12.93
N ALA A 52 7.25 -13.62 -12.50
CA ALA A 52 7.17 -14.10 -11.13
C ALA A 52 7.71 -13.09 -10.10
N LYS A 53 8.62 -12.19 -10.45
CA LYS A 53 9.14 -11.16 -9.52
C LYS A 53 8.11 -10.10 -9.11
N ILE A 54 6.86 -10.20 -9.57
CA ILE A 54 5.77 -9.32 -9.15
C ILE A 54 5.54 -9.33 -7.63
N TYR A 55 6.02 -10.33 -6.87
CA TYR A 55 5.95 -10.29 -5.40
C TYR A 55 6.76 -9.16 -4.76
N HIS A 56 7.66 -8.50 -5.48
CA HIS A 56 8.49 -7.39 -4.99
C HIS A 56 7.78 -6.02 -4.96
N LEU A 57 6.44 -5.95 -5.00
CA LEU A 57 5.69 -4.68 -4.88
C LEU A 57 6.01 -3.91 -3.59
N GLY A 58 6.41 -4.62 -2.53
CA GLY A 58 6.89 -3.98 -1.30
C GLY A 58 8.11 -3.09 -1.53
N GLY A 59 9.04 -3.51 -2.38
CA GLY A 59 10.22 -2.72 -2.76
C GLY A 59 9.86 -1.48 -3.58
N VAL A 60 8.90 -1.60 -4.49
CA VAL A 60 8.39 -0.45 -5.27
C VAL A 60 7.73 0.58 -4.34
N HIS A 61 6.91 0.13 -3.39
CA HIS A 61 6.30 0.99 -2.39
C HIS A 61 7.35 1.76 -1.58
N SER A 62 8.32 1.04 -0.99
CA SER A 62 9.33 1.66 -0.14
C SER A 62 10.24 2.60 -0.95
N GLY A 63 10.67 2.19 -2.14
CA GLY A 63 11.49 3.02 -3.02
C GLY A 63 10.78 4.31 -3.46
N ALA A 64 9.51 4.21 -3.83
CA ALA A 64 8.70 5.37 -4.19
C ALA A 64 8.43 6.28 -2.98
N ALA A 65 8.16 5.72 -1.78
CA ALA A 65 7.98 6.52 -0.57
C ALA A 65 9.25 7.29 -0.17
N VAL A 66 10.42 6.62 -0.21
CA VAL A 66 11.73 7.26 0.01
C VAL A 66 11.99 8.31 -1.07
N GLY A 67 11.69 8.01 -2.34
CA GLY A 67 11.79 8.96 -3.45
C GLY A 67 10.96 10.22 -3.24
N ALA A 68 9.70 10.07 -2.81
CA ALA A 68 8.82 11.20 -2.50
C ALA A 68 9.43 12.11 -1.41
N GLY A 69 9.89 11.51 -0.31
CA GLY A 69 10.54 12.24 0.78
C GLY A 69 11.85 12.91 0.37
N ALA A 70 12.69 12.23 -0.41
CA ALA A 70 13.96 12.74 -0.90
C ALA A 70 13.78 13.95 -1.83
N TRP A 71 12.87 13.87 -2.80
CA TRP A 71 12.61 14.98 -3.72
C TRP A 71 11.97 16.17 -3.01
N LEU A 72 11.12 15.93 -2.01
CA LEU A 72 10.60 17.00 -1.15
C LEU A 72 11.72 17.69 -0.37
N LEU A 73 12.64 16.91 0.21
CA LEU A 73 13.80 17.46 0.92
C LEU A 73 14.71 18.27 -0.02
N VAL A 74 14.98 17.78 -1.23
CA VAL A 74 15.72 18.51 -2.26
C VAL A 74 15.04 19.83 -2.59
N ALA A 75 13.70 19.85 -2.75
CA ALA A 75 12.95 21.07 -2.99
C ALA A 75 13.09 22.08 -1.83
N ASN A 76 13.02 21.61 -0.58
CA ASN A 76 13.19 22.44 0.61
C ASN A 76 14.61 23.02 0.73
N ILE A 77 15.65 22.21 0.48
CA ILE A 77 17.04 22.67 0.51
C ILE A 77 17.31 23.68 -0.61
N ALA A 78 16.88 23.37 -1.83
CA ALA A 78 17.04 24.26 -2.98
C ALA A 78 16.35 25.61 -2.74
N ASP A 79 15.20 25.61 -2.07
CA ASP A 79 14.49 26.82 -1.67
C ASP A 79 15.28 27.70 -0.68
N ILE A 80 15.93 27.11 0.32
CA ILE A 80 16.84 27.85 1.22
C ILE A 80 18.05 28.40 0.45
N VAL A 81 18.67 27.57 -0.40
CA VAL A 81 19.83 27.99 -1.21
C VAL A 81 19.45 29.16 -2.11
N CYS A 82 18.28 29.13 -2.75
CA CYS A 82 17.80 30.23 -3.58
C CYS A 82 17.58 31.52 -2.77
N MET A 83 17.03 31.42 -1.56
CA MET A 83 16.85 32.57 -0.67
C MET A 83 18.17 33.22 -0.25
N VAL A 84 19.19 32.42 0.06
CA VAL A 84 20.48 32.91 0.57
C VAL A 84 21.38 33.42 -0.55
N SER A 85 21.43 32.70 -1.68
CA SER A 85 22.31 33.03 -2.81
C SER A 85 21.80 34.15 -3.71
N GLY A 86 20.51 34.51 -3.60
CA GLY A 86 19.84 35.45 -4.51
C GLY A 86 19.84 35.02 -5.99
N SER A 87 20.25 33.78 -6.30
CA SER A 87 20.76 33.40 -7.63
C SER A 87 19.81 32.57 -8.50
N PHE A 88 18.49 32.66 -8.28
CA PHE A 88 17.52 32.02 -9.18
C PHE A 88 16.30 32.92 -9.41
N SER A 89 16.40 33.80 -10.41
CA SER A 89 15.31 34.72 -10.81
C SER A 89 13.97 34.01 -11.10
N ASN A 90 14.01 32.72 -11.44
CA ASN A 90 12.85 31.93 -11.86
C ASN A 90 12.45 30.79 -10.89
N TRP A 91 12.95 30.75 -9.65
CA TRP A 91 12.59 29.69 -8.68
C TRP A 91 11.15 29.81 -8.13
N GLY A 92 10.56 30.99 -8.25
CA GLY A 92 9.21 31.31 -7.78
C GLY A 92 9.14 31.64 -6.29
N LYS A 93 8.10 32.38 -5.87
CA LYS A 93 7.87 32.73 -4.45
C LYS A 93 7.05 31.64 -3.75
N GLN A 94 7.40 31.31 -2.51
CA GLN A 94 6.55 30.49 -1.63
C GLN A 94 6.22 31.28 -0.39
N SER A 95 4.98 31.16 0.08
CA SER A 95 4.56 31.65 1.39
C SER A 95 5.33 30.96 2.52
N ILE A 96 5.43 31.65 3.67
CA ILE A 96 6.03 31.07 4.89
C ILE A 96 5.28 29.81 5.34
N ILE A 97 3.96 29.78 5.16
CA ILE A 97 3.11 28.64 5.55
C ILE A 97 3.48 27.40 4.71
N SER A 98 3.64 27.56 3.39
CA SER A 98 4.07 26.46 2.51
C SER A 98 5.44 25.88 2.93
N LYS A 99 6.38 26.74 3.33
CA LYS A 99 7.70 26.31 3.81
C LYS A 99 7.62 25.54 5.12
N VAL A 100 6.80 25.99 6.07
CA VAL A 100 6.62 25.31 7.37
C VAL A 100 6.00 23.92 7.16
N ILE A 101 4.96 23.82 6.33
CA ILE A 101 4.30 22.55 6.04
C ILE A 101 5.23 21.59 5.29
N SER A 102 6.01 22.09 4.32
CA SER A 102 6.95 21.24 3.58
C SER A 102 8.06 20.67 4.45
N TRP A 103 8.58 21.44 5.42
CA TRP A 103 9.55 20.93 6.40
C TRP A 103 8.94 19.95 7.40
N ALA A 104 7.70 20.20 7.84
CA ALA A 104 6.97 19.25 8.67
C ALA A 104 6.74 17.90 7.95
N LEU A 105 6.38 17.94 6.67
CA LEU A 105 6.27 16.75 5.82
C LEU A 105 7.62 16.02 5.67
N SER A 106 8.74 16.75 5.49
CA SER A 106 10.08 16.13 5.49
C SER A 106 10.40 15.44 6.81
N ALA A 107 10.02 16.03 7.95
CA ALA A 107 10.21 15.40 9.26
C ALA A 107 9.36 14.13 9.41
N PHE A 108 8.11 14.13 8.95
CA PHE A 108 7.27 12.92 8.93
C PHE A 108 7.89 11.81 8.07
N PHE A 109 8.40 12.12 6.88
CA PHE A 109 9.13 11.14 6.07
C PHE A 109 10.37 10.60 6.79
N ALA A 110 11.16 11.46 7.46
CA ALA A 110 12.34 11.01 8.18
C ALA A 110 11.99 10.02 9.31
N VAL A 111 10.95 10.32 10.09
CA VAL A 111 10.43 9.41 11.13
C VAL A 111 9.96 8.10 10.51
N MET A 112 9.17 8.17 9.43
CA MET A 112 8.63 6.99 8.75
C MET A 112 9.71 6.11 8.15
N ILE A 113 10.72 6.69 7.48
CA ILE A 113 11.86 5.97 6.91
C ILE A 113 12.69 5.32 8.02
N GLY A 114 12.91 6.03 9.13
CA GLY A 114 13.64 5.50 10.29
C GLY A 114 12.94 4.29 10.91
N LEU A 115 11.63 4.35 11.11
CA LEU A 115 10.84 3.22 11.63
C LEU A 115 10.67 2.08 10.61
N ALA A 116 10.62 2.41 9.32
CA ALA A 116 10.53 1.43 8.23
C ALA A 116 11.86 0.71 7.97
N TRP A 117 12.99 1.21 8.50
CA TRP A 117 14.30 0.59 8.33
C TRP A 117 14.26 -0.87 8.82
N PRO A 118 14.79 -1.85 8.06
CA PRO A 118 14.53 -3.28 8.32
C PRO A 118 14.80 -3.72 9.76
N SER A 119 15.93 -3.29 10.34
CA SER A 119 16.29 -3.61 11.72
C SER A 119 15.32 -2.99 12.74
N MET A 120 14.88 -1.76 12.51
CA MET A 120 13.95 -1.04 13.38
C MET A 120 12.55 -1.63 13.31
N ARG A 121 12.05 -1.84 12.08
CA ARG A 121 10.74 -2.44 11.80
C ARG A 121 10.62 -3.84 12.40
N LYS A 122 11.67 -4.67 12.30
CA LYS A 122 11.68 -6.01 12.90
C LYS A 122 11.64 -5.97 14.43
N ARG A 123 12.39 -5.05 15.05
CA ARG A 123 12.49 -4.94 16.51
C ARG A 123 11.27 -4.26 17.15
N HIS A 124 10.66 -3.30 16.46
CA HIS A 124 9.56 -2.47 16.98
C HIS A 124 8.37 -2.49 16.01
N HIS A 125 7.93 -3.69 15.63
CA HIS A 125 6.89 -3.90 14.61
C HIS A 125 5.59 -3.14 14.93
N ASP A 126 5.10 -3.25 16.16
CA ASP A 126 3.83 -2.62 16.57
C ASP A 126 3.93 -1.09 16.58
N LEU A 127 5.09 -0.54 16.97
CA LEU A 127 5.34 0.90 16.90
C LEU A 127 5.34 1.37 15.45
N PHE A 128 6.01 0.64 14.55
CA PHE A 128 5.99 0.91 13.12
C PHE A 128 4.56 0.88 12.57
N GLU A 129 3.79 -0.18 12.84
CA GLU A 129 2.43 -0.31 12.32
C GLU A 129 1.53 0.84 12.78
N ARG A 130 1.56 1.15 14.08
CA ARG A 130 0.77 2.23 14.65
C ARG A 130 1.18 3.59 14.08
N THR A 131 2.47 3.84 13.98
CA THR A 131 3.00 5.11 13.48
C THR A 131 2.69 5.30 12.00
N HIS A 132 2.90 4.26 11.18
CA HIS A 132 2.54 4.26 9.76
C HIS A 132 1.06 4.56 9.56
N ARG A 133 0.19 3.97 10.39
CA ARG A 133 -1.25 4.23 10.30
C ARG A 133 -1.60 5.70 10.55
N PHE A 134 -1.10 6.30 11.63
CA PHE A 134 -1.52 7.66 12.04
C PHE A 134 -0.75 8.78 11.33
N ILE A 135 0.55 8.59 11.10
CA ILE A 135 1.37 9.57 10.38
C ILE A 135 0.91 9.66 8.93
N ASP A 136 0.55 8.55 8.26
CA ASP A 136 0.09 8.62 6.87
C ASP A 136 -1.18 9.46 6.71
N TRP A 137 -2.16 9.35 7.61
CA TRP A 137 -3.36 10.19 7.58
C TRP A 137 -3.02 11.66 7.81
N THR A 138 -2.13 11.93 8.77
CA THR A 138 -1.65 13.29 9.05
C THR A 138 -0.92 13.86 7.83
N MET A 139 -0.03 13.09 7.22
CA MET A 139 0.70 13.47 6.01
C MET A 139 -0.24 13.71 4.84
N LEU A 140 -1.28 12.90 4.66
CA LEU A 140 -2.28 13.10 3.60
C LEU A 140 -2.97 14.46 3.73
N VAL A 141 -3.38 14.83 4.95
CA VAL A 141 -3.95 16.17 5.23
C VAL A 141 -2.94 17.27 4.94
N PHE A 142 -1.70 17.12 5.42
CA PHE A 142 -0.64 18.11 5.19
C PHE A 142 -0.31 18.27 3.71
N PHE A 143 -0.30 17.18 2.94
CA PHE A 143 -0.12 17.24 1.49
C PHE A 143 -1.26 17.96 0.79
N TRP A 144 -2.51 17.77 1.21
CA TRP A 144 -3.65 18.51 0.66
C TRP A 144 -3.51 20.00 0.92
N VAL A 145 -3.20 20.39 2.16
CA VAL A 145 -2.95 21.78 2.51
C VAL A 145 -1.77 22.35 1.71
N GLN A 146 -0.66 21.60 1.63
CA GLN A 146 0.52 21.98 0.86
C GLN A 146 0.18 22.24 -0.60
N VAL A 147 -0.52 21.32 -1.27
CA VAL A 147 -0.85 21.45 -2.69
C VAL A 147 -1.81 22.61 -2.95
N ILE A 148 -2.78 22.86 -2.07
CA ILE A 148 -3.71 23.99 -2.22
C ILE A 148 -2.96 25.33 -2.06
N ILE A 149 -2.11 25.45 -1.05
CA ILE A 149 -1.33 26.68 -0.79
C ILE A 149 -0.32 26.91 -1.91
N THR A 150 0.42 25.88 -2.35
CA THR A 150 1.39 26.05 -3.44
C THR A 150 0.72 26.35 -4.78
N SER A 151 -0.46 25.79 -5.05
CA SER A 151 -1.24 26.14 -6.23
C SER A 151 -1.64 27.63 -6.20
N LYS A 152 -2.00 28.16 -5.03
CA LYS A 152 -2.26 29.60 -4.85
C LYS A 152 -0.99 30.45 -5.02
N ASP A 153 0.11 30.04 -4.41
CA ASP A 153 1.38 30.79 -4.45
C ASP A 153 1.95 30.91 -5.87
N ASN A 154 1.72 29.89 -6.71
CA ASN A 154 2.16 29.85 -8.10
C ASN A 154 1.13 30.43 -9.10
N ALA A 155 -0.06 30.82 -8.65
CA ALA A 155 -1.12 31.29 -9.53
C ALA A 155 -0.80 32.68 -10.10
N ALA A 156 -1.06 32.88 -11.40
CA ALA A 156 -0.98 34.20 -12.02
C ALA A 156 -2.04 35.15 -11.43
N THR A 157 -1.71 36.44 -11.36
CA THR A 157 -2.62 37.48 -10.84
C THR A 157 -3.98 37.41 -11.55
N GLY A 158 -5.08 37.38 -10.77
CA GLY A 158 -6.44 37.26 -11.29
C GLY A 158 -6.94 35.83 -11.52
N THR A 159 -6.10 34.80 -11.34
CA THR A 159 -6.54 33.40 -11.38
C THR A 159 -7.25 33.04 -10.08
N SER A 160 -8.43 32.43 -10.16
CA SER A 160 -9.13 31.94 -8.96
C SER A 160 -8.43 30.71 -8.37
N LEU A 161 -8.59 30.47 -7.06
CA LEU A 161 -7.99 29.31 -6.39
C LEU A 161 -8.40 27.98 -7.05
N GLY A 162 -9.68 27.85 -7.43
CA GLY A 162 -10.18 26.65 -8.09
C GLY A 162 -9.51 26.40 -9.44
N GLN A 163 -9.30 27.45 -10.24
CA GLN A 163 -8.57 27.35 -11.52
C GLN A 163 -7.10 26.97 -11.30
N ALA A 164 -6.45 27.53 -10.27
CA ALA A 164 -5.07 27.21 -9.94
C ALA A 164 -4.92 25.73 -9.52
N CYS A 165 -5.80 25.23 -8.65
CA CYS A 165 -5.82 23.82 -8.27
C CYS A 165 -6.13 22.90 -9.45
N ALA A 166 -7.09 23.25 -10.31
CA ALA A 166 -7.46 22.44 -11.47
C ALA A 166 -6.32 22.31 -12.50
N ARG A 167 -5.45 23.32 -12.61
CA ARG A 167 -4.26 23.29 -13.48
C ARG A 167 -3.04 22.60 -12.84
N SER A 168 -3.10 22.28 -11.55
CA SER A 168 -1.97 21.74 -10.79
C SER A 168 -1.91 20.20 -10.92
N PRO A 169 -0.86 19.61 -11.54
CA PRO A 169 -0.74 18.16 -11.62
C PRO A 169 -0.68 17.47 -10.23
N PRO A 170 0.04 17.99 -9.22
CA PRO A 170 0.07 17.40 -7.88
C PRO A 170 -1.32 17.30 -7.22
N PHE A 171 -2.24 18.22 -7.54
CA PHE A 171 -3.62 18.19 -7.04
C PHE A 171 -4.35 16.92 -7.49
N TRP A 172 -4.30 16.63 -8.79
CA TRP A 172 -4.95 15.43 -9.35
C TRP A 172 -4.26 14.14 -8.92
N LEU A 173 -2.93 14.12 -8.83
CA LEU A 173 -2.19 12.96 -8.33
C LEU A 173 -2.54 12.65 -6.87
N LEU A 174 -2.68 13.68 -6.03
CA LEU A 174 -3.11 13.53 -4.64
C LEU A 174 -4.58 13.13 -4.53
N ALA A 175 -5.45 13.62 -5.42
CA ALA A 175 -6.84 13.16 -5.52
C ALA A 175 -6.91 11.66 -5.82
N VAL A 176 -6.14 11.17 -6.80
CA VAL A 176 -6.03 9.75 -7.12
C VAL A 176 -5.52 8.94 -5.93
N ALA A 177 -4.46 9.41 -5.25
CA ALA A 177 -3.96 8.76 -4.04
C ALA A 177 -5.04 8.68 -2.93
N THR A 178 -5.79 9.77 -2.74
CA THR A 178 -6.85 9.86 -1.72
C THR A 178 -8.00 8.91 -2.04
N VAL A 179 -8.49 8.90 -3.28
CA VAL A 179 -9.53 7.96 -3.74
C VAL A 179 -9.05 6.52 -3.61
N SER A 180 -7.80 6.24 -3.94
CA SER A 180 -7.19 4.92 -3.76
C SER A 180 -7.23 4.45 -2.31
N VAL A 181 -6.78 5.27 -1.36
CA VAL A 181 -6.83 4.95 0.08
C VAL A 181 -8.28 4.82 0.57
N ALA A 182 -9.14 5.78 0.22
CA ALA A 182 -10.55 5.79 0.60
C ALA A 182 -11.32 4.58 0.06
N SER A 183 -10.99 4.11 -1.15
CA SER A 183 -11.66 2.98 -1.79
C SER A 183 -11.68 1.74 -0.90
N SER A 184 -10.58 1.46 -0.21
CA SER A 184 -10.49 0.30 0.69
C SER A 184 -11.54 0.33 1.82
N TRP A 185 -11.95 1.53 2.25
CA TRP A 185 -12.97 1.74 3.29
C TRP A 185 -14.40 1.65 2.74
N PHE A 186 -14.62 2.01 1.47
CA PHE A 186 -15.93 1.80 0.83
C PHE A 186 -16.30 0.31 0.70
N PHE A 187 -15.30 -0.58 0.68
CA PHE A 187 -15.51 -2.04 0.71
C PHE A 187 -15.46 -2.65 2.11
N LEU A 188 -15.46 -1.82 3.18
CA LEU A 188 -15.57 -2.31 4.55
C LEU A 188 -16.95 -2.90 4.78
N ARG A 189 -17.01 -4.17 5.17
CA ARG A 189 -18.27 -4.87 5.44
C ARG A 189 -18.11 -5.87 6.56
N LYS A 190 -19.18 -6.05 7.33
CA LYS A 190 -19.28 -7.14 8.31
C LYS A 190 -19.90 -8.33 7.60
N VAL A 191 -19.22 -9.47 7.64
CA VAL A 191 -19.65 -10.70 6.94
C VAL A 191 -19.95 -11.80 7.94
N LEU A 192 -20.88 -12.66 7.59
CA LEU A 192 -21.16 -13.89 8.32
C LEU A 192 -19.97 -14.87 8.13
N VAL A 193 -19.59 -15.52 9.23
CA VAL A 193 -18.50 -16.48 9.29
C VAL A 193 -19.05 -17.78 9.84
N GLN A 194 -18.82 -18.88 9.11
CA GLN A 194 -19.07 -20.21 9.64
C GLN A 194 -17.75 -20.75 10.18
N ALA A 195 -17.65 -20.84 11.51
CA ALA A 195 -16.46 -21.32 12.19
C ALA A 195 -16.49 -22.85 12.31
N GLU A 196 -15.37 -23.49 11.98
CA GLU A 196 -15.14 -24.92 12.11
C GLU A 196 -13.87 -25.12 12.94
N LYS A 197 -14.02 -25.48 14.21
CA LYS A 197 -12.89 -25.74 15.11
C LYS A 197 -12.19 -27.02 14.66
N LEU A 198 -10.92 -26.92 14.28
CA LEU A 198 -10.11 -28.07 13.87
C LEU A 198 -9.37 -28.68 15.07
N SER A 199 -8.89 -27.83 15.99
CA SER A 199 -8.24 -28.20 17.23
C SER A 199 -8.21 -27.01 18.21
N ASP A 200 -7.58 -27.15 19.37
CA ASP A 200 -7.29 -26.02 20.26
C ASP A 200 -6.21 -25.07 19.72
N HIS A 201 -5.55 -25.44 18.62
CA HIS A 201 -4.50 -24.66 17.98
C HIS A 201 -4.92 -24.04 16.65
N ALA A 202 -6.01 -24.51 16.04
CA ALA A 202 -6.44 -24.04 14.73
C ALA A 202 -7.96 -24.04 14.55
N ILE A 203 -8.45 -23.01 13.86
CA ILE A 203 -9.85 -22.89 13.43
C ILE A 203 -9.91 -22.57 11.94
N ARG A 204 -10.85 -23.19 11.24
CA ARG A 204 -11.15 -22.89 9.84
C ARG A 204 -12.38 -21.99 9.78
N LEU A 205 -12.25 -20.85 9.12
CA LEU A 205 -13.31 -19.88 8.95
C LEU A 205 -13.80 -19.92 7.50
N HIS A 206 -15.09 -20.14 7.28
CA HIS A 206 -15.71 -20.21 5.96
C HIS A 206 -16.54 -18.95 5.67
N PHE A 207 -16.47 -18.49 4.43
CA PHE A 207 -17.06 -17.26 3.94
C PHE A 207 -17.76 -17.50 2.59
N GLY A 208 -19.03 -17.10 2.47
CA GLY A 208 -19.85 -17.32 1.27
C GLY A 208 -20.09 -16.08 0.39
N TYR A 209 -19.47 -14.94 0.69
CA TYR A 209 -19.79 -13.68 0.01
C TYR A 209 -19.06 -13.47 -1.33
N THR A 210 -18.01 -14.25 -1.61
CA THR A 210 -17.25 -14.19 -2.88
C THR A 210 -16.39 -15.44 -3.05
N VAL A 211 -15.93 -15.69 -4.28
CA VAL A 211 -14.94 -16.73 -4.59
C VAL A 211 -13.63 -16.06 -5.02
N PRO A 212 -12.59 -16.05 -4.17
CA PRO A 212 -11.30 -15.45 -4.48
C PRO A 212 -10.52 -16.29 -5.47
N VAL A 213 -9.57 -15.64 -6.13
CA VAL A 213 -8.64 -16.29 -7.05
C VAL A 213 -7.63 -17.14 -6.25
N ASN A 214 -7.17 -18.25 -6.82
CA ASN A 214 -6.14 -19.09 -6.20
C ASN A 214 -4.88 -18.27 -5.90
N GLY A 215 -4.40 -18.37 -4.65
CA GLY A 215 -3.24 -17.62 -4.17
C GLY A 215 -3.56 -16.22 -3.62
N SER A 216 -4.84 -15.89 -3.41
CA SER A 216 -5.25 -14.67 -2.73
C SER A 216 -5.18 -14.77 -1.20
N PHE A 217 -5.20 -13.61 -0.55
CA PHE A 217 -5.36 -13.46 0.89
C PHE A 217 -6.52 -12.49 1.20
N ALA A 218 -7.06 -12.59 2.42
CA ALA A 218 -8.10 -11.71 2.94
C ALA A 218 -7.67 -11.12 4.28
N ARG A 219 -8.16 -9.91 4.60
CA ARG A 219 -7.88 -9.21 5.87
C ARG A 219 -9.10 -9.25 6.77
N LEU A 220 -8.91 -9.73 8.00
CA LEU A 220 -9.94 -9.91 9.02
C LEU A 220 -9.73 -8.95 10.19
N SER A 221 -10.81 -8.53 10.83
CA SER A 221 -10.75 -7.71 12.03
C SER A 221 -11.98 -7.87 12.93
N TYR A 222 -11.77 -7.74 14.24
CA TYR A 222 -12.85 -7.50 15.21
C TYR A 222 -13.16 -6.00 15.32
N ASN A 223 -12.09 -5.19 15.38
CA ASN A 223 -12.17 -3.74 15.46
C ASN A 223 -11.49 -3.08 14.25
N PRO A 224 -12.25 -2.74 13.20
CA PRO A 224 -11.71 -2.34 11.89
C PRO A 224 -10.93 -1.02 11.92
N LEU A 225 -11.04 -0.23 12.99
CA LEU A 225 -10.27 1.00 13.16
C LEU A 225 -8.88 0.75 13.76
N VAL A 226 -8.69 -0.37 14.47
CA VAL A 226 -7.52 -0.61 15.33
C VAL A 226 -6.58 -1.69 14.78
N GLU A 227 -7.09 -2.82 14.31
CA GLU A 227 -6.25 -3.96 13.92
C GLU A 227 -6.76 -4.66 12.66
N TRP A 228 -5.85 -5.28 11.89
CA TRP A 228 -6.16 -6.03 10.68
C TRP A 228 -5.19 -7.20 10.53
N HIS A 229 -5.71 -8.41 10.37
CA HIS A 229 -4.92 -9.64 10.28
C HIS A 229 -5.11 -10.30 8.92
N SER A 230 -4.02 -10.63 8.24
CA SER A 230 -4.05 -11.18 6.87
C SER A 230 -3.90 -12.69 6.85
N PHE A 231 -4.78 -13.39 6.14
CA PHE A 231 -4.76 -14.85 6.02
C PHE A 231 -4.90 -15.29 4.56
N ALA A 232 -4.18 -16.34 4.18
CA ALA A 232 -4.30 -16.95 2.87
C ALA A 232 -5.69 -17.59 2.69
N THR A 233 -6.33 -17.36 1.54
CA THR A 233 -7.63 -17.93 1.22
C THR A 233 -7.49 -19.27 0.51
N ILE A 234 -8.37 -20.20 0.86
CA ILE A 234 -8.58 -21.50 0.21
C ILE A 234 -9.91 -21.40 -0.54
N PRO A 235 -9.91 -21.16 -1.86
CA PRO A 235 -11.13 -21.01 -2.64
C PRO A 235 -11.97 -22.30 -2.66
N ALA A 236 -13.29 -22.15 -2.58
CA ALA A 236 -14.27 -23.22 -2.74
C ALA A 236 -15.28 -22.79 -3.82
N PRO A 237 -14.96 -23.00 -5.12
CA PRO A 237 -15.77 -22.48 -6.22
C PRO A 237 -17.13 -23.16 -6.35
N GLU A 238 -17.24 -24.38 -5.81
CA GLU A 238 -18.45 -25.19 -5.78
C GLU A 238 -18.93 -25.36 -4.33
N ALA A 239 -20.19 -25.77 -4.18
CA ALA A 239 -20.74 -26.09 -2.87
C ALA A 239 -20.10 -27.39 -2.34
N VAL A 240 -19.55 -27.36 -1.12
CA VAL A 240 -18.87 -28.50 -0.51
C VAL A 240 -19.39 -28.69 0.91
N ASN A 241 -19.76 -29.93 1.27
CA ASN A 241 -20.25 -30.30 2.61
C ASN A 241 -21.41 -29.41 3.10
N GLY A 242 -22.40 -29.16 2.24
CA GLY A 242 -23.58 -28.34 2.57
C GLY A 242 -23.30 -26.83 2.65
N ARG A 243 -22.08 -26.37 2.37
CA ARG A 243 -21.72 -24.95 2.34
C ARG A 243 -21.81 -24.40 0.92
N PRO A 244 -22.31 -23.17 0.72
CA PRO A 244 -22.36 -22.54 -0.58
C PRO A 244 -20.95 -22.23 -1.10
N LYS A 245 -20.85 -21.92 -2.40
CA LYS A 245 -19.60 -21.42 -3.02
C LYS A 245 -19.02 -20.24 -2.23
N GLY A 246 -17.71 -20.19 -2.12
CA GLY A 246 -17.03 -19.14 -1.38
C GLY A 246 -15.54 -19.39 -1.21
N TYR A 247 -15.05 -19.20 0.01
CA TYR A 247 -13.71 -19.60 0.42
C TYR A 247 -13.65 -19.89 1.90
N SER A 248 -12.52 -20.46 2.30
CA SER A 248 -12.17 -20.63 3.71
C SER A 248 -10.75 -20.16 3.97
N LEU A 249 -10.39 -19.99 5.23
CA LEU A 249 -9.02 -19.74 5.66
C LEU A 249 -8.78 -20.44 6.98
N ILE A 250 -7.52 -20.67 7.32
CA ILE A 250 -7.12 -21.30 8.58
C ILE A 250 -6.43 -20.25 9.43
N VAL A 251 -6.90 -20.11 10.66
CA VAL A 251 -6.29 -19.28 11.70
C VAL A 251 -5.61 -20.22 12.69
N SER A 252 -4.29 -20.10 12.80
CA SER A 252 -3.47 -20.83 13.78
C SER A 252 -3.10 -19.92 14.94
N ASN A 253 -2.92 -20.49 16.12
CA ASN A 253 -2.59 -19.74 17.32
C ASN A 253 -1.15 -19.16 17.24
N ALA A 254 -1.07 -17.83 17.16
CA ALA A 254 0.18 -17.07 17.09
C ALA A 254 0.17 -15.81 17.98
N GLY A 255 -0.89 -15.59 18.76
CA GLY A 255 -1.07 -14.40 19.59
C GLY A 255 -2.51 -14.20 20.04
N ASP A 256 -2.75 -13.16 20.83
CA ASP A 256 -4.02 -12.95 21.54
C ASP A 256 -5.24 -12.91 20.60
N TRP A 257 -5.13 -12.19 19.47
CA TRP A 257 -6.20 -12.11 18.47
C TRP A 257 -6.57 -13.49 17.91
N THR A 258 -5.56 -14.29 17.51
CA THR A 258 -5.79 -15.63 16.96
C THR A 258 -6.31 -16.60 17.99
N LYS A 259 -5.85 -16.50 19.25
CA LYS A 259 -6.28 -17.35 20.36
C LYS A 259 -7.75 -17.11 20.70
N SER A 260 -8.18 -15.85 20.84
CA SER A 260 -9.60 -15.51 21.02
C SER A 260 -10.44 -16.01 19.83
N THR A 261 -9.95 -15.84 18.59
CA THR A 261 -10.65 -16.36 17.40
C THR A 261 -10.90 -17.86 17.45
N ILE A 262 -9.92 -18.65 17.91
CA ILE A 262 -10.04 -20.10 18.03
C ILE A 262 -11.00 -20.51 19.16
N GLN A 263 -10.98 -19.76 20.26
CA GLN A 263 -11.81 -20.03 21.45
C GLN A 263 -13.28 -19.65 21.22
N ASP A 264 -13.52 -18.47 20.65
CA ASP A 264 -14.85 -17.86 20.58
C ASP A 264 -15.62 -18.25 19.31
N GLY A 265 -14.92 -18.62 18.23
CA GLY A 265 -15.56 -18.99 16.95
C GLY A 265 -16.57 -17.95 16.46
N PRO A 266 -16.15 -16.69 16.24
CA PRO A 266 -17.06 -15.56 16.09
C PRO A 266 -18.00 -15.73 14.86
N PRO A 267 -19.30 -15.42 15.01
CA PRO A 267 -20.26 -15.60 13.92
C PRO A 267 -20.14 -14.53 12.83
N HIS A 268 -19.44 -13.43 13.12
CA HIS A 268 -19.25 -12.32 12.21
C HIS A 268 -17.86 -11.71 12.34
N MET A 269 -17.29 -11.26 11.23
CA MET A 269 -16.03 -10.53 11.20
C MET A 269 -16.08 -9.37 10.21
N TRP A 270 -15.23 -8.36 10.42
CA TRP A 270 -15.03 -7.29 9.45
C TRP A 270 -14.03 -7.70 8.39
N ILE A 271 -14.39 -7.43 7.14
CA ILE A 271 -13.52 -7.53 5.96
C ILE A 271 -13.34 -6.14 5.38
N ARG A 272 -12.10 -5.80 5.01
CA ARG A 272 -11.78 -4.58 4.27
C ARG A 272 -11.25 -4.93 2.88
N GLY A 273 -11.71 -4.19 1.89
CA GLY A 273 -11.30 -4.38 0.50
C GLY A 273 -11.88 -5.64 -0.15
N ILE A 274 -11.15 -6.10 -1.15
CA ILE A 274 -11.41 -7.34 -1.89
C ILE A 274 -10.29 -8.34 -1.61
N PRO A 275 -10.51 -9.66 -1.82
CA PRO A 275 -9.41 -10.61 -1.77
C PRO A 275 -8.30 -10.21 -2.74
N THR A 276 -7.07 -10.17 -2.24
CA THR A 276 -5.92 -9.62 -2.96
C THR A 276 -4.96 -10.73 -3.31
N CYS A 277 -4.45 -10.76 -4.55
CA CYS A 277 -3.47 -11.73 -5.00
C CYS A 277 -2.19 -11.61 -4.17
N GLY A 278 -1.72 -12.75 -3.64
CA GLY A 278 -0.45 -12.86 -2.94
C GLY A 278 0.57 -13.64 -3.75
N ALA A 279 1.76 -13.82 -3.16
CA ALA A 279 2.88 -14.52 -3.80
C ALA A 279 2.52 -15.94 -4.27
N MET A 280 1.57 -16.61 -3.62
CA MET A 280 1.10 -17.94 -4.03
C MET A 280 0.46 -17.97 -5.42
N ARG A 281 -0.02 -16.83 -5.95
CA ARG A 281 -0.54 -16.75 -7.33
C ARG A 281 0.52 -17.10 -8.38
N ILE A 282 1.78 -16.80 -8.09
CA ILE A 282 2.93 -17.04 -8.98
C ILE A 282 3.14 -18.53 -9.26
N ALA A 283 2.74 -19.42 -8.34
CA ALA A 283 2.82 -20.86 -8.53
C ALA A 283 2.13 -21.34 -9.82
N THR A 284 1.13 -20.59 -10.30
CA THR A 284 0.41 -20.89 -11.55
C THR A 284 1.26 -20.75 -12.81
N LEU A 285 2.39 -20.03 -12.75
CA LEU A 285 3.32 -19.83 -13.87
C LEU A 285 4.22 -21.04 -14.14
N PHE A 286 4.33 -21.95 -13.17
CA PHE A 286 5.25 -23.07 -13.21
C PHE A 286 4.52 -24.41 -13.26
N ASN A 287 5.22 -25.44 -13.74
CA ASN A 287 4.71 -26.80 -13.68
C ASN A 287 4.79 -27.30 -12.23
N PRO A 288 3.87 -28.16 -11.77
CA PRO A 288 3.79 -28.61 -10.37
C PRO A 288 5.12 -29.13 -9.79
N ALA A 289 5.93 -29.83 -10.61
CA ALA A 289 7.24 -30.33 -10.20
C ALA A 289 8.29 -29.24 -9.94
N LEU A 290 8.16 -28.06 -10.55
CA LEU A 290 9.04 -26.90 -10.35
C LEU A 290 8.53 -25.96 -9.26
N THR A 291 7.24 -26.07 -8.91
CA THR A 291 6.60 -25.25 -7.88
C THR A 291 7.23 -25.49 -6.51
N SER A 292 7.55 -26.73 -6.12
CA SER A 292 8.20 -27.02 -4.83
C SER A 292 9.61 -26.39 -4.71
N ILE A 293 10.38 -26.39 -5.79
CA ILE A 293 11.77 -25.91 -5.81
C ILE A 293 11.84 -24.38 -5.81
N GLN A 294 11.02 -23.70 -6.62
CA GLN A 294 11.04 -22.23 -6.65
C GLN A 294 10.28 -21.59 -5.48
N VAL A 295 9.22 -22.23 -4.96
CA VAL A 295 8.58 -21.78 -3.72
C VAL A 295 9.60 -21.86 -2.57
N SER A 296 10.35 -22.95 -2.42
CA SER A 296 11.41 -23.04 -1.41
C SER A 296 12.44 -21.88 -1.48
N GLN A 297 12.94 -21.53 -2.67
CA GLN A 297 13.91 -20.43 -2.83
C GLN A 297 13.31 -19.02 -2.63
N VAL A 298 12.04 -18.82 -3.02
CA VAL A 298 11.32 -17.54 -2.84
C VAL A 298 10.88 -17.33 -1.39
N TRP A 299 10.60 -18.39 -0.64
CA TRP A 299 10.14 -18.32 0.75
C TRP A 299 11.27 -18.41 1.79
N GLY A 300 12.39 -19.06 1.47
CA GLY A 300 13.59 -19.08 2.33
C GLY A 300 14.27 -17.71 2.50
N SER A 301 13.93 -16.74 1.65
CA SER A 301 14.45 -15.36 1.70
C SER A 301 13.48 -14.33 2.32
N ASN A 302 12.21 -14.69 2.55
CA ASN A 302 11.15 -13.74 2.94
C ASN A 302 10.45 -14.02 4.28
N LEU A 303 10.92 -14.98 5.07
CA LEU A 303 10.52 -15.12 6.48
C LEU A 303 11.19 -14.08 7.40
N ILE A 304 12.01 -13.17 6.84
CA ILE A 304 12.66 -12.08 7.56
C ILE A 304 12.66 -10.81 6.69
N THR A 305 11.51 -10.18 6.44
CA THR A 305 11.40 -8.78 5.98
C THR A 305 10.09 -8.13 6.39
#